data_AF-A0A817DM86-F1
#
_entry.id   AF-A0A817DM86-F1
#
_cell.length_a   1.000
_cell.length_b   1.000
_cell.length_c   1.000
_cell.angle_alpha   90.00
_cell.angle_beta   90.00
_cell.angle_gamma   90.00
#
_symmetry.space_group_name_H-M   'P 1'
#
loop_
_entity.id
_entity.type
_entity.pdbx_description
1 polymer ?
#
loop_
_entity_poly.entity_id
_entity_poly.type
_entity_poly.pdbx_seq_one_letter_code
_entity_poly.pdbx_strand_id
1 'polypeptide(L)'
;MEIKTLWKDDAKTIGIYFSVEWYPPCRDITSTLTQCYIEAQASEHPFQLVLVSSDEDEQSFNKYCAQMPWYAVLFNAGAPFLVYLQYPDQ
;
A
#
# COMPACT_ATOMS: atom_id res chain seq x y z
N MET A 1 -16.92 3.16 -0.72
CA MET A 1 -15.63 2.44 -0.85
C MET A 1 -15.94 0.98 -1.12
N GLU A 2 -15.48 0.43 -2.24
CA GLU A 2 -15.76 -0.95 -2.65
C GLU A 2 -14.62 -1.87 -2.18
N ILE A 3 -14.96 -2.96 -1.49
CA ILE A 3 -13.97 -3.97 -1.08
C ILE A 3 -13.73 -4.89 -2.28
N LYS A 4 -12.53 -4.82 -2.86
CA LYS A 4 -12.09 -5.70 -3.95
C LYS A 4 -11.18 -6.80 -3.41
N THR A 5 -11.39 -8.03 -3.88
CA THR A 5 -10.57 -9.20 -3.53
C THR A 5 -9.54 -9.42 -4.63
N LEU A 6 -8.25 -9.34 -4.27
CA LEU A 6 -7.13 -9.35 -5.24
C LEU A 6 -7.02 -10.67 -6.02
N TRP A 7 -7.46 -11.77 -5.43
CA TRP A 7 -7.49 -13.09 -6.07
C TRP A 7 -8.43 -13.16 -7.29
N LYS A 8 -9.35 -12.21 -7.42
CA LYS A 8 -10.31 -12.12 -8.54
C LYS A 8 -9.68 -11.54 -9.81
N ASP A 9 -8.53 -10.86 -9.69
CA ASP A 9 -7.82 -10.22 -10.80
C ASP A 9 -6.72 -11.12 -11.40
N ASP A 10 -6.72 -12.43 -11.13
CA ASP A 10 -5.68 -13.40 -11.52
C ASP A 10 -4.24 -13.00 -11.16
N ALA A 11 -4.10 -12.11 -10.15
CA ALA A 11 -2.81 -11.63 -9.68
C ALA A 11 -1.99 -12.79 -9.10
N LYS A 12 -0.97 -13.21 -9.84
CA LYS A 12 -0.06 -14.30 -9.42
C LYS A 12 0.92 -13.85 -8.33
N THR A 13 1.20 -12.55 -8.27
CA THR A 13 2.14 -11.94 -7.32
C THR A 13 1.52 -10.71 -6.69
N ILE A 14 1.56 -10.65 -5.35
CA ILE A 14 1.09 -9.51 -4.55
C ILE A 14 2.25 -9.03 -3.68
N GLY A 15 2.63 -7.77 -3.81
CA GLY A 15 3.58 -7.09 -2.92
C GLY A 15 2.85 -6.30 -1.84
N ILE A 16 3.37 -6.34 -0.63
CA ILE A 16 2.88 -5.52 0.49
C ILE A 16 3.85 -4.36 0.71
N TYR A 17 3.36 -3.14 0.59
CA TYR A 17 4.16 -1.92 0.71
C TYR A 17 3.81 -1.20 2.01
N PHE A 18 4.73 -1.21 2.98
CA PHE A 18 4.58 -0.51 4.25
C PHE A 18 5.21 0.88 4.13
N SER A 19 4.43 1.93 4.39
CA SER A 19 4.90 3.30 4.20
C SER A 19 4.03 4.34 4.93
N VAL A 20 4.49 5.59 4.96
CA VAL A 20 3.79 6.75 5.52
C VAL A 20 4.00 7.99 4.65
N GLU A 21 3.05 8.90 4.64
CA GLU A 21 3.11 10.14 3.83
C GLU A 21 4.07 11.17 4.41
N TRP A 22 4.12 11.29 5.74
CA TRP A 22 4.84 12.37 6.41
C TRP A 22 6.37 12.22 6.33
N TYR A 23 6.88 11.01 6.07
CA TYR A 23 8.30 10.71 6.01
C TYR A 23 8.89 10.95 4.59
N PRO A 24 9.85 11.88 4.41
CA PRO A 24 10.35 12.24 3.08
C PRO A 24 10.94 11.07 2.27
N PRO A 25 11.77 10.18 2.84
CA PRO A 25 12.28 9.03 2.09
C PRO A 25 11.19 8.09 1.55
N CYS A 26 10.08 7.94 2.27
CA CYS A 26 8.92 7.19 1.79
C CYS A 26 8.30 7.82 0.54
N ARG A 27 8.20 9.15 0.48
CA ARG A 27 7.68 9.87 -0.69
C ARG A 27 8.57 9.70 -1.92
N ASP A 28 9.89 9.80 -1.74
CA ASP A 28 10.85 9.61 -2.83
C ASP A 28 10.80 8.18 -3.41
N ILE A 29 10.73 7.18 -2.51
CA ILE A 29 10.53 5.78 -2.89
C ILE A 29 9.20 5.60 -3.61
N THR A 30 8.12 6.21 -3.11
CA THR A 30 6.78 6.12 -3.71
C THR A 30 6.78 6.62 -5.15
N SER A 31 7.39 7.77 -5.39
CA SER A 31 7.47 8.34 -6.75
C SER A 31 8.17 7.38 -7.71
N THR A 32 9.29 6.79 -7.28
CA THR A 32 10.04 5.80 -8.07
C THR A 32 9.22 4.52 -8.28
N LEU A 33 8.59 4.00 -7.22
CA LEU A 33 7.81 2.77 -7.24
C LEU A 33 6.58 2.89 -8.13
N THR A 34 5.92 4.05 -8.15
CA THR A 34 4.80 4.34 -9.05
C THR A 34 5.20 4.17 -10.51
N GLN A 35 6.37 4.71 -10.90
CA GLN A 35 6.88 4.56 -12.27
C GLN A 35 7.15 3.08 -12.60
N CYS A 36 7.86 2.37 -11.73
CA CYS A 36 8.15 0.95 -11.92
C CYS A 36 6.88 0.10 -12.00
N TYR A 37 5.87 0.40 -11.18
CA TYR A 37 4.59 -0.30 -11.20
C TYR A 37 3.87 -0.10 -12.53
N ILE A 38 3.76 1.13 -13.03
CA ILE A 38 3.11 1.42 -14.31
C ILE A 38 3.79 0.65 -15.46
N GLU A 39 5.12 0.59 -15.48
CA GLU A 39 5.87 -0.18 -16.47
C GLU A 39 5.63 -1.70 -16.32
N ALA A 40 5.61 -2.21 -15.09
CA ALA A 40 5.36 -3.62 -14.82
C ALA A 40 3.95 -4.07 -15.19
N GLN A 41 2.94 -3.18 -15.09
CA GLN A 41 1.57 -3.47 -15.52
C GLN A 41 1.46 -3.72 -17.04
N ALA A 42 2.42 -3.25 -17.84
CA ALA A 42 2.49 -3.53 -19.28
C ALA A 42 3.25 -4.82 -19.63
N SER A 43 3.80 -5.53 -18.64
CA SER A 43 4.57 -6.76 -18.84
C SER A 43 3.68 -8.01 -18.96
N GLU A 44 4.25 -9.13 -19.40
CA GLU A 44 3.55 -10.42 -19.46
C GLU A 44 3.16 -10.97 -18.06
N HIS A 45 3.79 -10.46 -16.99
CA HIS A 45 3.61 -10.91 -15.62
C HIS A 45 3.41 -9.72 -14.67
N PRO A 46 2.25 -9.04 -14.73
CA PRO A 46 1.94 -7.94 -13.82
C PRO A 46 1.87 -8.43 -12.38
N PHE A 47 2.24 -7.57 -11.44
CA PHE A 47 2.09 -7.80 -10.01
C PHE A 47 1.20 -6.73 -9.41
N GLN A 48 0.48 -7.09 -8.34
CA GLN A 48 -0.34 -6.13 -7.61
C GLN A 48 0.41 -5.63 -6.38
N LEU A 49 0.21 -4.35 -6.05
CA LEU A 49 0.70 -3.77 -4.80
C LEU A 49 -0.45 -3.43 -3.87
N VAL A 50 -0.22 -3.59 -2.58
CA VAL A 50 -1.12 -3.18 -1.52
C VAL A 50 -0.37 -2.31 -0.53
N LEU A 51 -0.77 -1.04 -0.42
CA LEU A 51 -0.30 -0.15 0.63
C LEU A 51 -0.86 -0.59 1.98
N VAL A 52 0.03 -0.76 2.94
CA VAL A 52 -0.27 -0.81 4.37
C VAL A 52 0.30 0.46 4.98
N SER A 53 -0.56 1.48 5.05
CA SER A 53 -0.17 2.78 5.61
C SER A 53 -0.03 2.69 7.13
N SER A 54 1.01 3.35 7.66
CA SER A 54 1.16 3.62 9.09
C SER A 54 0.91 5.10 9.42
N ASP A 55 0.20 5.83 8.54
CA ASP A 55 -0.27 7.18 8.84
C ASP A 55 -1.25 7.13 10.02
N GLU A 56 -1.20 8.14 10.89
CA GLU A 56 -1.96 8.15 12.15
C GLU A 56 -3.40 8.68 11.96
N ASP A 57 -3.67 9.30 10.82
CA ASP A 57 -4.93 9.95 10.52
C ASP A 57 -5.41 9.66 9.09
N GLU A 58 -6.73 9.67 8.93
CA GLU A 58 -7.39 9.34 7.68
C GLU A 58 -7.10 10.36 6.56
N GLN A 59 -6.82 11.62 6.91
CA GLN A 59 -6.53 12.66 5.93
C GLN A 59 -5.17 12.42 5.28
N SER A 60 -4.13 12.14 6.07
CA SER A 60 -2.80 11.77 5.60
C SER A 60 -2.85 10.48 4.78
N PHE A 61 -3.54 9.45 5.25
CA PHE A 61 -3.79 8.21 4.50
C PHE A 61 -4.41 8.48 3.12
N ASN A 62 -5.50 9.25 3.07
CA ASN A 62 -6.23 9.52 1.83
C ASN A 62 -5.37 10.32 0.84
N LYS A 63 -4.63 11.33 1.33
CA LYS A 63 -3.69 12.10 0.52
C LYS A 63 -2.60 11.21 -0.06
N TYR A 64 -2.12 10.23 0.69
CA TYR A 64 -1.06 9.34 0.24
C TYR A 64 -1.56 8.35 -0.81
N CYS A 65 -2.71 7.72 -0.54
CA CYS A 65 -3.35 6.77 -1.46
C CYS A 65 -3.67 7.43 -2.80
N ALA A 66 -4.07 8.70 -2.81
CA ALA A 66 -4.38 9.43 -4.04
C ALA A 66 -3.16 9.60 -4.98
N GLN A 67 -1.94 9.39 -4.48
CA GLN A 67 -0.71 9.48 -5.28
C GLN A 67 -0.30 8.14 -5.92
N MET A 68 -1.03 7.05 -5.64
CA MET A 68 -0.63 5.69 -6.02
C MET A 68 -1.69 5.02 -6.91
N PRO A 69 -1.27 4.26 -7.93
CA PRO A 69 -2.19 3.56 -8.84
C PRO A 69 -2.56 2.13 -8.38
N TRP A 70 -2.30 1.78 -7.11
CA TRP A 70 -2.52 0.44 -6.56
C TRP A 70 -3.45 0.44 -5.34
N TYR A 71 -3.72 -0.74 -4.79
CA TYR A 71 -4.68 -0.93 -3.71
C TYR A 71 -4.11 -0.52 -2.35
N ALA A 72 -4.98 -0.26 -1.38
CA ALA A 72 -4.58 0.00 0.01
C ALA A 72 -5.46 -0.80 0.97
N VAL A 73 -4.89 -1.22 2.09
CA VAL A 73 -5.67 -1.66 3.24
C VAL A 73 -6.46 -0.46 3.76
N LEU A 74 -7.75 -0.67 4.03
CA LEU A 74 -8.61 0.40 4.51
C LEU A 74 -8.06 0.98 5.80
N PHE A 75 -8.07 2.30 5.90
CA PHE A 75 -7.76 2.98 7.15
C PHE A 75 -8.71 2.48 8.24
N ASN A 76 -8.16 2.09 9.38
CA ASN A 76 -8.92 1.58 10.52
C ASN A 76 -9.85 0.37 10.19
N ALA A 77 -9.43 -0.54 9.29
CA ALA A 77 -10.19 -1.73 8.87
C ALA A 77 -10.57 -2.73 9.99
N GLY A 78 -10.34 -2.40 11.27
CA GLY A 78 -10.52 -3.31 12.41
C GLY A 78 -9.62 -4.55 12.37
N ALA A 79 -8.64 -4.59 11.47
CA ALA A 79 -7.73 -5.71 11.32
C ALA A 79 -6.66 -5.67 12.43
N PRO A 80 -6.31 -6.81 13.04
CA PRO A 80 -5.32 -6.94 14.10
C PRO A 80 -3.87 -6.66 13.67
N PHE A 81 -3.64 -5.97 12.55
CA PHE A 81 -2.30 -5.61 12.07
C PHE A 81 -1.54 -4.70 13.04
N LEU A 82 -2.25 -3.90 13.84
CA LEU A 82 -1.65 -3.14 14.96
C LEU A 82 -1.04 -4.04 16.04
N VAL A 83 -1.45 -5.31 16.14
CA VAL A 83 -0.92 -6.26 17.13
C VAL A 83 0.44 -6.83 16.72
N TYR A 84 0.79 -6.83 15.42
CA TYR A 84 2.06 -7.39 14.94
C TYR A 84 3.21 -6.38 14.85
N LEU A 85 2.92 -5.07 14.81
CA LEU A 85 3.94 -4.01 14.81
C LEU A 85 4.16 -3.39 16.19
N GLN A 86 3.30 -3.69 17.16
CA GLN A 86 3.64 -3.56 18.57
C GLN A 86 4.55 -4.72 18.97
N TYR A 87 5.83 -4.65 18.58
CA TYR A 87 6.86 -5.28 19.41
C TYR A 87 6.85 -4.51 20.74
N PRO A 88 6.50 -5.14 21.87
CA PRO A 88 6.84 -4.56 23.15
C PRO A 88 8.36 -4.61 23.25
N ASP A 89 8.98 -3.47 23.49
CA ASP A 89 10.37 -3.38 23.91
C ASP A 89 10.66 -4.48 24.95
N GLN A 90 11.73 -5.23 24.69
CA GLN A 90 12.56 -5.79 25.77
C GLN A 90 13.27 -4.63 26.46
#